data_AF-A0A6N6WWP6-F1
#
_entry.id   AF-A0A6N6WWP6-F1
#
_cell.length_a   1.000
_cell.length_b   1.000
_cell.length_c   1.000
_cell.angle_alpha   90.00
_cell.angle_beta   90.00
_cell.angle_gamma   90.00
#
_symmetry.space_group_name_H-M   'P 1'
#
loop_
_entity.id
_entity.type
_entity.pdbx_description
1 polymer ?
#
loop_
_entity_poly.entity_id
_entity_poly.type
_entity_poly.pdbx_seq_one_letter_code
_entity_poly.pdbx_strand_id
1 'polypeptide(L)' 'PCEKPADMLRQIINASSRPGDLVADFFMGSGSTIKAAMALGRRALGVELESERFNQTVKEINELVGK' A
#
# COMPACT_ATOMS: atom_id res chain seq x y z
N PRO A 1 -5.13 -1.07 16.96
CA PRO A 1 -4.82 -1.31 15.54
C PRO A 1 -6.07 -1.82 14.80
N CYS A 2 -6.73 -0.93 14.05
CA CYS A 2 -7.86 -1.28 13.19
C CYS A 2 -7.33 -1.29 11.75
N GLU A 3 -6.69 -2.40 11.35
CA GLU A 3 -6.20 -2.52 9.98
C GLU A 3 -7.39 -2.70 9.04
N LYS A 4 -7.42 -1.93 7.94
CA LYS A 4 -8.45 -2.08 6.90
C LYS A 4 -8.41 -3.54 6.39
N PRO A 5 -9.57 -4.22 6.24
CA PRO A 5 -9.59 -5.59 5.73
C PRO A 5 -8.90 -5.66 4.37
N ALA A 6 -7.89 -6.52 4.22
CA ALA A 6 -7.10 -6.62 3.00
C ALA A 6 -7.97 -6.92 1.77
N ASP A 7 -9.03 -7.69 1.94
CA ASP A 7 -9.93 -8.06 0.84
C ASP A 7 -10.78 -6.88 0.36
N MET A 8 -11.21 -6.00 1.27
CA MET A 8 -11.92 -4.77 0.90
C MET A 8 -11.00 -3.85 0.10
N LEU A 9 -9.74 -3.69 0.50
CA LEU A 9 -8.76 -2.90 -0.25
C LEU A 9 -8.53 -3.46 -1.66
N ARG A 10 -8.40 -4.79 -1.78
CA ARG A 10 -8.25 -5.44 -3.09
C ARG A 10 -9.46 -5.22 -3.98
N GLN A 11 -10.67 -5.29 -3.43
CA GLN A 11 -11.90 -5.01 -4.18
C GLN A 11 -11.92 -3.57 -4.70
N ILE A 12 -11.62 -2.59 -3.85
CA ILE A 12 -11.58 -1.16 -4.23
C ILE A 12 -10.55 -0.93 -5.33
N ILE A 13 -9.33 -1.46 -5.17
CA ILE A 13 -8.24 -1.29 -6.15
C ILE A 13 -8.61 -1.94 -7.48
N ASN A 14 -9.17 -3.15 -7.48
CA ASN A 14 -9.59 -3.81 -8.71
C ASN A 14 -10.76 -3.11 -9.41
N ALA A 15 -11.70 -2.55 -8.66
CA ALA A 15 -12.81 -1.81 -9.22
C ALA A 15 -12.40 -0.44 -9.80
N SER A 16 -11.33 0.16 -9.27
CA SER A 16 -10.95 1.56 -9.56
C SER A 16 -9.66 1.72 -10.35
N SER A 17 -8.98 0.62 -10.72
CA SER A 17 -7.70 0.68 -11.44
C SER A 17 -7.44 -0.60 -12.24
N ARG A 18 -6.54 -0.52 -13.23
CA ARG A 18 -6.03 -1.65 -14.00
C ARG A 18 -4.60 -2.02 -13.57
N PRO A 19 -4.13 -3.25 -13.83
CA PRO A 19 -2.71 -3.58 -13.68
C PRO A 19 -1.82 -2.55 -14.41
N GLY A 20 -0.73 -2.12 -13.77
CA GLY A 20 0.17 -1.07 -14.26
C GLY A 20 -0.23 0.37 -13.90
N ASP A 21 -1.50 0.62 -13.54
CA ASP A 21 -1.93 1.94 -13.06
C ASP A 21 -1.24 2.30 -11.73
N LEU A 22 -1.20 3.59 -11.43
CA LEU A 22 -0.63 4.11 -10.18
C LEU A 22 -1.73 4.26 -9.12
N VAL A 23 -1.53 3.65 -7.96
CA VAL A 23 -2.36 3.86 -6.76
C VAL A 23 -1.58 4.74 -5.78
N ALA A 24 -2.16 5.85 -5.36
CA ALA A 24 -1.57 6.77 -4.39
C ALA A 24 -2.34 6.74 -3.06
N ASP A 25 -1.61 6.67 -1.95
CA ASP A 25 -2.16 6.80 -0.59
C ASP A 25 -1.40 7.90 0.16
N PHE A 26 -2.07 9.00 0.46
CA PHE A 26 -1.45 10.17 1.12
C PHE A 26 -1.43 10.07 2.65
N PHE A 27 -2.01 9.01 3.20
CA PHE A 27 -2.03 8.73 4.64
C PHE A 27 -1.67 7.26 4.86
N MET A 28 -0.52 6.86 4.32
CA MET A 28 -0.23 5.44 4.09
C MET A 28 -0.17 4.62 5.38
N GLY A 29 0.13 5.21 6.55
CA GLY A 29 0.01 4.55 7.84
C GLY A 29 0.83 3.25 7.91
N SER A 30 0.18 2.08 7.91
CA SER A 30 0.83 0.75 7.87
C SER A 30 1.24 0.26 6.48
N GLY A 31 0.98 1.06 5.44
CA GLY A 31 1.21 0.72 4.05
C GLY A 31 0.21 -0.30 3.48
N SER A 32 -0.92 -0.57 4.14
CA SER A 32 -1.90 -1.59 3.71
C SER A 32 -2.37 -1.40 2.25
N THR A 33 -2.69 -0.17 1.85
CA THR A 33 -3.07 0.17 0.47
C THR A 33 -1.93 -0.10 -0.51
N ILE A 34 -0.70 0.29 -0.15
CA ILE A 34 0.51 0.13 -0.98
C ILE A 34 0.81 -1.35 -1.19
N LYS A 35 0.83 -2.14 -0.11
CA LYS A 35 1.03 -3.59 -0.13
C LYS A 35 -0.02 -4.27 -1.02
N ALA A 36 -1.30 -3.91 -0.88
CA ALA A 36 -2.38 -4.46 -1.69
C ALA A 36 -2.27 -4.07 -3.17
N ALA A 37 -1.92 -2.81 -3.48
CA ALA A 37 -1.75 -2.33 -4.85
C ALA A 37 -0.61 -3.08 -5.55
N MET A 38 0.54 -3.23 -4.90
CA MET A 38 1.69 -3.96 -5.43
C MET A 38 1.36 -5.43 -5.67
N ALA A 39 0.70 -6.10 -4.72
CA ALA A 39 0.27 -7.49 -4.87
C ALA A 39 -0.70 -7.71 -6.04
N LEU A 40 -1.46 -6.68 -6.40
CA LEU A 40 -2.36 -6.68 -7.55
C LEU A 40 -1.69 -6.20 -8.85
N GLY A 41 -0.37 -5.99 -8.87
CA GLY A 41 0.37 -5.56 -10.06
C GLY A 41 0.15 -4.09 -10.43
N ARG A 42 -0.19 -3.23 -9.47
CA ARG A 42 -0.21 -1.76 -9.65
C ARG A 42 1.11 -1.16 -9.19
N ARG A 43 1.45 -0.02 -9.77
CA ARG A 43 2.46 0.86 -9.18
C ARG A 43 1.85 1.53 -7.96
N ALA A 44 2.66 1.87 -6.96
CA ALA A 44 2.17 2.45 -5.73
C ALA A 44 3.01 3.66 -5.29
N LEU A 45 2.34 4.67 -4.73
CA LEU A 45 2.95 5.85 -4.13
C LEU A 45 2.34 6.08 -2.75
N GLY A 46 3.17 6.11 -1.72
CA GLY A 46 2.74 6.33 -0.33
C GLY A 46 3.33 7.62 0.23
N VAL A 47 2.53 8.39 0.95
CA VAL A 47 2.98 9.53 1.75
C VAL A 47 2.57 9.29 3.20
N GLU A 48 3.49 9.55 4.11
CA GLU A 48 3.27 9.57 5.56
C GLU A 48 3.98 10.79 6.13
N LEU A 49 3.34 11.47 7.07
CA LEU A 49 3.86 12.69 7.68
C LEU A 49 4.86 12.35 8.80
N GLU A 50 4.57 11.30 9.56
CA GLU A 50 5.38 10.91 10.70
C GLU A 50 6.57 10.05 10.24
N SER A 51 7.79 10.54 10.50
CA SER A 51 9.02 9.97 9.93
C SER A 51 9.34 8.59 10.49
N GLU A 52 9.08 8.33 11.77
CA GLU A 52 9.29 7.02 12.38
C GLU A 52 8.36 5.99 11.72
N ARG A 53 7.08 6.33 11.56
CA ARG A 53 6.07 5.52 10.91
C ARG A 53 6.35 5.29 9.44
N PHE A 54 6.82 6.31 8.73
CA PHE A 54 7.25 6.22 7.34
C PHE A 54 8.37 5.18 7.20
N ASN A 55 9.44 5.31 7.98
CA ASN A 55 10.61 4.44 7.91
C ASN A 55 10.27 2.99 8.26
N GLN A 56 9.45 2.78 9.29
CA GLN A 56 8.96 1.46 9.67
C GLN A 56 8.19 0.79 8.52
N THR A 57 7.27 1.54 7.89
CA THR A 57 6.44 1.05 6.79
C THR A 57 7.27 0.74 5.53
N VAL A 58 8.23 1.60 5.20
CA VAL A 58 9.15 1.38 4.06
C VAL A 58 9.97 0.11 4.28
N LYS A 59 10.47 -0.14 5.50
CA LYS A 59 11.21 -1.36 5.83
C LYS A 59 10.35 -2.61 5.60
N GLU A 60 9.12 -2.62 6.12
CA GLU A 60 8.18 -3.74 5.93
C GLU A 60 7.84 -3.99 4.47
N ILE A 61 7.66 -2.94 3.66
CA ILE A 61 7.39 -3.06 2.22
C ILE A 61 8.61 -3.63 1.49
N ASN A 62 9.82 -3.16 1.80
CA ASN A 62 11.04 -3.65 1.18
C ASN A 62 11.30 -5.14 1.49
N GLU A 63 11.02 -5.57 2.72
CA GLU A 63 11.10 -7.00 3.10
C GLU A 63 10.06 -7.87 2.37
N LEU A 64 8.93 -7.28 1.97
CA LEU A 64 7.88 -7.91 1.18
C LEU A 64 8.25 -8.02 -0.31
N VAL A 65 8.90 -6.99 -0.87
CA VAL A 65 9.27 -6.92 -2.30
C VAL A 65 10.58 -7.65 -2.59
N GLY A 66 11.46 -7.80 -1.60
CA GLY A 66 12.70 -8.56 -1.72
C GLY A 66 12.54 -10.08 -1.67
N LYS A 67 11.31 -10.58 -1.52
CA LYS A 67 10.94 -12.01 -1.60
C LYS A 67 10.28 -12.31 -2.94
#